data_AF-A0A078KYY8-F1
#
_entry.id   AF-A0A078KYY8-F1
#
_cell.length_a   1.000
_cell.length_b   1.000
_cell.length_c   1.000
_cell.angle_alpha   90.00
_cell.angle_beta   90.00
_cell.angle_gamma   90.00
#
_symmetry.space_group_name_H-M   'P 1'
#
loop_
_entity.id
_entity.type
_entity.pdbx_description
1 polymer ?
#
loop_
_entity_poly.entity_id
_entity_poly.type
_entity_poly.pdbx_seq_one_letter_code
_entity_poly.pdbx_strand_id
1 'polypeptide(L)'
;MTRDNFSWTDGEDYIIELDLDSNLCGSNRSGPSLERFIHGEIYRARPDVNAIVHTHSPALIPFDVSKTPLQPLYHMCGLLAAGAPIFDIQHKHGTMNVLLGVVNE
;
A
#
# COMPACT_ATOMS: atom_id res chain seq x y z
N MET A 1 13.28 3.26 -0.55
CA MET A 1 14.29 4.29 -0.91
C MET A 1 14.11 5.42 0.09
N THR A 2 15.05 5.57 1.02
CA THR A 2 14.89 6.47 2.18
C THR A 2 14.94 7.92 1.71
N ARG A 3 13.88 8.69 1.96
CA ARG A 3 13.96 10.15 1.98
C ARG A 3 14.38 10.51 3.39
N ASP A 4 15.67 10.76 3.53
CA ASP A 4 16.30 11.25 4.74
C ASP A 4 15.85 12.71 4.91
N ASN A 5 14.71 12.94 5.57
CA ASN A 5 14.25 14.26 5.96
C ASN A 5 13.31 14.17 7.17
N PHE A 6 13.82 13.59 8.26
CA PHE A 6 13.16 13.60 9.56
C PHE A 6 13.54 14.88 10.32
N SER A 7 12.91 16.00 9.97
CA SER A 7 12.74 17.11 10.92
C SER A 7 11.41 16.89 11.63
N TRP A 8 11.47 16.58 12.92
CA TRP A 8 10.31 16.55 13.81
C TRP A 8 9.76 17.98 13.96
N THR A 9 9.03 18.44 12.97
CA THR A 9 8.21 19.65 13.07
C THR A 9 6.77 19.19 13.01
N ASP A 10 6.06 19.40 14.10
CA ASP A 10 4.68 18.99 14.35
C ASP A 10 3.72 19.76 13.43
N GLY A 11 3.71 19.39 12.14
CA GLY A 11 2.91 20.01 11.11
C GLY A 11 1.92 19.01 10.52
N GLU A 12 0.64 19.37 10.58
CA GLU A 12 -0.48 18.73 9.86
C GLU A 12 -0.23 18.58 8.34
N ASP A 13 0.84 19.19 7.81
CA ASP A 13 1.25 19.22 6.40
C ASP A 13 1.69 17.86 5.81
N TYR A 14 1.88 16.82 6.63
CA TYR A 14 2.21 15.46 6.15
C TYR A 14 1.00 14.55 5.98
N ILE A 15 -0.16 14.92 6.49
CA ILE A 15 -1.42 14.21 6.25
C ILE A 15 -2.03 14.77 4.97
N ILE A 16 -2.38 13.88 4.05
CA ILE A 16 -2.91 14.23 2.74
C ILE A 16 -4.31 13.67 2.61
N GLU A 17 -5.28 14.54 2.37
CA GLU A 17 -6.64 14.15 2.04
C GLU A 17 -6.76 13.86 0.54
N LEU A 18 -7.37 12.73 0.22
CA LEU A 18 -7.63 12.29 -1.14
C LEU A 18 -9.11 11.97 -1.29
N ASP A 19 -9.66 12.20 -2.48
CA ASP A 19 -10.97 11.64 -2.83
C ASP A 19 -10.89 10.12 -3.10
N LEU A 20 -12.04 9.48 -3.34
CA LEU A 20 -12.10 8.04 -3.62
C LEU A 20 -11.47 7.65 -4.97
N ASP A 21 -11.21 8.62 -5.84
CA ASP A 21 -10.47 8.44 -7.09
C ASP A 21 -8.96 8.69 -6.92
N SER A 22 -8.51 8.85 -5.66
CA SER A 22 -7.13 9.10 -5.27
C SER A 22 -6.56 10.42 -5.80
N ASN A 23 -7.42 11.40 -6.08
CA ASN A 23 -7.02 12.76 -6.42
C ASN A 23 -6.84 13.60 -5.16
N LEU A 24 -5.95 14.59 -5.23
CA LEU A 24 -5.65 15.46 -4.11
C LEU A 24 -6.82 16.40 -3.82
N CYS A 25 -7.30 16.37 -2.58
CA CYS A 25 -8.24 17.37 -2.07
C CYS A 25 -7.46 18.58 -1.57
N GLY A 26 -7.35 19.63 -2.38
CA GLY A 26 -6.73 20.91 -2.00
C GLY A 26 -5.23 21.02 -2.29
N SER A 27 -4.57 21.94 -1.62
CA SER A 27 -3.15 22.25 -1.83
C SER A 27 -2.30 21.73 -0.67
N ASN A 28 -1.72 20.54 -0.81
CA ASN A 28 -0.68 20.05 0.12
C ASN A 28 0.71 20.18 -0.53
N ARG A 29 1.68 20.68 0.24
CA ARG A 29 3.05 20.94 -0.20
C ARG A 29 3.86 19.66 -0.45
N SER A 30 3.49 18.55 0.20
CA SER A 30 4.26 17.30 0.21
C SER A 30 3.98 16.39 -0.99
N GLY A 31 2.86 16.60 -1.69
CA GLY A 31 2.41 15.76 -2.80
C GLY A 31 2.04 14.34 -2.37
N PRO A 32 1.08 13.67 -3.03
CA PRO A 32 0.56 12.40 -2.53
C PRO A 32 1.50 11.22 -2.85
N SER A 33 1.46 10.16 -2.03
CA SER A 33 2.19 8.91 -2.29
C SER A 33 1.83 8.34 -3.68
N LEU A 34 2.81 7.74 -4.36
CA LEU A 34 2.56 7.02 -5.62
C LEU A 34 1.74 5.75 -5.38
N GLU A 35 1.82 5.16 -4.18
CA GLU A 35 1.10 3.93 -3.81
C GLU A 35 -0.36 4.21 -3.38
N ARG A 36 -0.80 5.48 -3.37
CA ARG A 36 -2.16 5.86 -2.95
C ARG A 36 -3.26 5.14 -3.70
N PHE A 37 -3.04 4.80 -4.98
CA PHE A 37 -4.03 4.11 -5.81
C PHE A 37 -4.33 2.71 -5.27
N ILE A 38 -3.38 2.05 -4.62
CA ILE A 38 -3.63 0.76 -3.95
C ILE A 38 -4.67 0.94 -2.83
N HIS A 39 -4.55 2.01 -2.04
CA HIS A 39 -5.50 2.32 -0.97
C HIS A 39 -6.89 2.69 -1.54
N GLY A 40 -6.92 3.53 -2.58
CA GLY A 40 -8.16 3.94 -3.26
C GLY A 40 -8.95 2.76 -3.84
N GLU A 41 -8.28 1.86 -4.56
CA GLU A 41 -8.94 0.66 -5.11
C GLU A 41 -9.46 -0.27 -4.02
N ILE A 42 -8.74 -0.43 -2.89
CA ILE A 42 -9.23 -1.23 -1.76
C ILE A 42 -10.47 -0.58 -1.15
N TYR A 43 -10.46 0.72 -0.86
CA TYR A 43 -11.65 1.39 -0.31
C TYR A 43 -12.85 1.30 -1.26
N ARG A 44 -12.63 1.43 -2.58
CA ARG A 44 -13.69 1.27 -3.59
C ARG A 44 -14.24 -0.15 -3.63
N ALA A 45 -13.38 -1.17 -3.59
CA ALA A 45 -13.79 -2.57 -3.64
C ALA A 45 -14.34 -3.10 -2.30
N ARG A 46 -13.96 -2.47 -1.18
CA ARG A 46 -14.29 -2.89 0.19
C ARG A 46 -14.77 -1.70 1.03
N PRO A 47 -16.04 -1.27 0.86
CA PRO A 47 -16.61 -0.17 1.64
C PRO A 47 -16.68 -0.44 3.15
N ASP A 48 -16.50 -1.69 3.58
CA ASP A 48 -16.44 -2.11 4.98
C ASP A 48 -15.06 -1.84 5.64
N VAL A 49 -14.03 -1.54 4.84
CA VAL A 49 -12.67 -1.25 5.33
C VAL A 49 -12.54 0.24 5.64
N ASN A 50 -12.12 0.57 6.86
CA ASN A 50 -11.96 1.96 7.32
C ASN A 50 -10.50 2.40 7.46
N ALA A 51 -9.55 1.47 7.41
CA ALA A 51 -8.13 1.76 7.55
C ALA A 51 -7.29 0.74 6.80
N ILE A 52 -6.21 1.20 6.18
CA ILE A 52 -5.28 0.38 5.41
C ILE A 52 -3.86 0.75 5.83
N VAL A 53 -3.05 -0.27 6.16
CA VAL A 53 -1.63 -0.13 6.43
C VAL A 53 -0.86 -0.84 5.32
N HIS A 54 0.02 -0.10 4.65
CA HIS A 54 0.93 -0.61 3.64
C HIS A 54 2.37 -0.59 4.16
N THR A 55 3.13 -1.63 3.86
CA THR A 55 4.50 -1.77 4.38
C THR A 55 5.38 -2.60 3.45
N HIS A 56 6.66 -2.22 3.36
CA HIS A 56 7.69 -2.99 2.69
C HIS A 56 8.51 -3.79 3.72
N SER A 57 7.83 -4.58 4.56
CA SER A 57 8.49 -5.35 5.62
C SER A 57 9.47 -6.38 5.03
N PRO A 58 10.80 -6.25 5.25
CA PRO A 58 11.79 -7.19 4.70
C PRO A 58 11.61 -8.62 5.19
N ALA A 59 10.95 -8.80 6.34
CA ALA A 59 10.63 -10.11 6.90
C ALA A 59 9.48 -10.81 6.15
N LEU A 60 8.61 -10.06 5.46
CA LEU A 60 7.43 -10.58 4.77
C LEU A 60 7.62 -10.71 3.26
N ILE A 61 8.37 -9.80 2.63
CA ILE A 61 8.61 -9.79 1.17
C ILE A 61 9.07 -11.16 0.61
N PRO A 62 9.96 -11.95 1.27
CA PRO A 62 10.36 -13.25 0.74
C PRO A 62 9.21 -14.26 0.59
N PHE A 63 8.13 -14.14 1.39
CA PHE A 63 6.96 -15.01 1.29
C PHE A 63 6.05 -14.64 0.10
N ASP A 64 6.18 -13.44 -0.46
CA ASP A 64 5.39 -12.98 -1.61
C ASP A 64 5.93 -13.52 -2.94
N VAL A 65 7.25 -13.73 -3.03
CA VAL A 65 7.93 -14.17 -4.27
C VAL A 65 8.32 -15.65 -4.27
N SER A 66 8.28 -16.32 -3.11
CA SER A 66 8.68 -17.72 -2.99
C SER A 66 7.46 -18.65 -3.01
N LYS A 67 7.71 -19.96 -3.17
CA LYS A 67 6.66 -20.99 -3.05
C LYS A 67 6.31 -21.32 -1.60
N THR A 68 6.96 -20.67 -0.63
CA THR A 68 6.77 -20.91 0.80
C THR A 68 5.67 -19.98 1.30
N PRO A 69 4.51 -20.50 1.77
CA PRO A 69 3.42 -19.66 2.25
C PRO A 69 3.76 -19.04 3.62
N LEU A 70 3.25 -17.83 3.87
CA LEU A 70 3.26 -17.22 5.21
C LEU A 70 2.34 -18.02 6.15
N GLN A 71 2.86 -18.43 7.31
CA GLN A 71 2.14 -19.27 8.28
C GLN A 71 1.95 -18.55 9.62
N PRO A 72 0.83 -18.79 10.34
CA PRO A 72 0.63 -18.28 11.69
C PRO A 72 1.53 -19.01 12.69
N LEU A 73 2.44 -18.29 13.35
CA LEU A 73 3.44 -18.91 14.24
C LEU A 73 3.08 -18.88 15.73
N TYR A 74 2.14 -18.02 16.15
CA TYR A 74 1.74 -17.89 17.56
C TYR A 74 0.29 -17.39 17.70
N HIS A 75 -0.21 -17.38 18.94
CA HIS A 75 -1.62 -17.18 19.28
C HIS A 75 -2.28 -15.90 18.74
N MET A 76 -1.52 -14.84 18.42
CA MET A 76 -2.07 -13.59 17.87
C MET A 76 -2.14 -13.56 16.34
N CYS A 77 -1.62 -14.58 15.65
CA CYS A 77 -1.62 -14.64 14.19
C CYS A 77 -2.93 -15.17 13.58
N GLY A 78 -4.03 -15.17 14.34
CA GLY A 78 -5.33 -15.72 13.90
C GLY A 78 -5.85 -15.11 12.60
N LEU A 79 -5.48 -13.86 12.30
CA LEU A 79 -5.82 -13.19 11.04
C LEU A 79 -5.24 -13.90 9.79
N LEU A 80 -4.14 -14.64 9.95
CA LEU A 80 -3.50 -15.41 8.87
C LEU A 80 -4.06 -16.83 8.74
N ALA A 81 -5.08 -17.21 9.51
CA ALA A 81 -5.63 -18.57 9.48
C ALA A 81 -6.21 -18.96 8.12
N ALA A 82 -6.77 -17.99 7.38
CA ALA A 82 -7.24 -18.18 6.01
C ALA A 82 -6.11 -18.11 4.95
N GLY A 83 -4.87 -17.87 5.37
CA GLY A 83 -3.74 -17.53 4.50
C GLY A 83 -3.70 -16.04 4.13
N ALA A 84 -2.53 -15.58 3.69
CA ALA A 84 -2.36 -14.26 3.09
C ALA A 84 -2.42 -14.40 1.56
N PRO A 85 -3.41 -13.78 0.87
CA PRO A 85 -3.46 -13.81 -0.59
C PRO A 85 -2.27 -13.03 -1.17
N ILE A 86 -1.63 -13.60 -2.19
CA ILE A 86 -0.54 -12.99 -2.95
C ILE A 86 -1.13 -12.38 -4.23
N PHE A 87 -0.87 -11.10 -4.48
CA PHE A 87 -1.26 -10.44 -5.70
C PHE A 87 -0.07 -10.38 -6.67
N ASP A 88 -0.14 -11.14 -7.76
CA ASP A 88 0.85 -11.10 -8.83
C ASP A 88 0.47 -10.05 -9.89
N ILE A 89 1.17 -8.91 -9.84
CA ILE A 89 0.99 -7.83 -10.81
C ILE A 89 1.44 -8.21 -12.22
N GLN A 90 2.46 -9.06 -12.38
CA GLN A 90 2.98 -9.44 -13.69
C GLN A 90 1.96 -10.28 -14.45
N HIS A 91 1.29 -11.19 -13.75
CA HIS A 91 0.22 -11.99 -14.33
C HIS A 91 -0.99 -11.14 -14.75
N LYS A 92 -1.26 -10.02 -14.08
CA LYS A 92 -2.43 -9.17 -14.34
C LYS A 92 -2.19 -8.06 -15.36
N HIS A 93 -1.01 -7.44 -15.34
CA HIS A 93 -0.72 -6.24 -16.12
C HIS A 93 0.61 -6.30 -16.89
N GLY A 94 1.27 -7.46 -16.94
CA GLY A 94 2.60 -7.60 -17.56
C GLY A 94 3.70 -6.94 -16.72
N THR A 95 4.93 -6.86 -17.24
CA THR A 95 6.07 -6.20 -16.58
C THR A 95 5.95 -4.68 -16.66
N MET A 96 4.80 -4.13 -16.30
CA MET A 96 4.59 -2.69 -16.18
C MET A 96 4.93 -2.31 -14.74
N ASN A 97 5.89 -1.38 -14.60
CA ASN A 97 6.27 -0.61 -13.42
C ASN A 97 5.76 -1.13 -12.06
N VAL A 98 6.66 -1.62 -11.21
CA VAL A 98 6.42 -2.16 -9.84
C VAL A 98 5.74 -1.21 -8.85
N LEU A 99 5.32 -0.02 -9.29
CA LEU A 99 4.76 1.05 -8.48
C LEU A 99 3.35 1.50 -8.90
N LEU A 100 2.73 0.88 -9.92
CA LEU A 100 1.46 1.31 -10.56
C LEU A 100 1.34 2.84 -10.73
N GLY A 101 2.07 3.34 -11.72
CA GLY A 101 1.77 4.61 -12.38
C GLY A 101 1.83 4.40 -13.89
N VAL A 102 0.67 4.26 -14.51
CA VAL A 102 0.47 4.60 -15.92
C VAL A 102 -0.60 5.69 -15.93
N VAL A 103 -0.14 6.93 -15.84
CA VAL A 103 -0.92 8.06 -16.36
C VAL A 103 -0.65 8.03 -17.86
N ASN A 104 -1.64 7.65 -18.66
CA ASN A 104 -1.58 7.86 -20.10
C ASN A 104 -2.85 8.61 -20.52
N GLU A 105 -2.59 9.84 -20.98
CA GLU A 105 -3.36 10.74 -21.86
C GLU A 105 -4.77 11.16 -21.45
#